data_AF-A0A246K5S5-F1
#
_entry.id   AF-A0A246K5S5-F1
#
_cell.length_a   1.000
_cell.length_b   1.000
_cell.length_c   1.000
_cell.angle_alpha   90.00
_cell.angle_beta   90.00
_cell.angle_gamma   90.00
#
_symmetry.space_group_name_H-M   'P 1'
#
loop_
_entity.id
_entity.type
_entity.pdbx_description
1 polymer ?
#
loop_
_entity_poly.entity_id
_entity_poly.type
_entity_poly.pdbx_seq_one_letter_code
_entity_poly.pdbx_strand_id
1 'polypeptide(L)'
;MIWLWLSSAFMVTTAAVHGFLGEKRLIQPLMKLDQGIMGVDLARKVFRFAWYAMSVLMLVSAAVVAWPGTPRGLILLTGCAWTAVGLFDAIYTRGRHIGWPVLTASGVFAILGATV
;
A
#
# COMPACT_ATOMS: atom_id res chain seq x y z
N MET A 1 10.30 -7.51 17.71
CA MET A 1 10.76 -8.21 16.48
C MET A 1 9.65 -8.85 15.66
N ILE A 2 8.85 -9.80 16.19
CA ILE A 2 7.78 -10.48 15.41
C ILE A 2 6.78 -9.50 14.76
N TRP A 3 6.40 -8.45 15.47
CA TRP A 3 5.46 -7.42 14.98
C TRP A 3 5.97 -6.68 13.75
N LEU A 4 7.27 -6.35 13.68
CA LEU A 4 7.86 -5.66 12.53
C LEU A 4 7.86 -6.55 11.29
N TRP A 5 8.10 -7.85 11.46
CA TRP A 5 8.01 -8.83 10.36
C TRP A 5 6.58 -9.04 9.89
N LEU A 6 5.59 -9.09 10.80
CA LEU A 6 4.17 -9.14 10.44
C LEU A 6 3.73 -7.89 9.67
N SER A 7 4.14 -6.71 10.14
CA SER A 7 3.93 -5.44 9.43
C SER A 7 4.51 -5.50 8.02
N SER A 8 5.79 -5.88 7.90
CA SER A 8 6.49 -5.97 6.61
C SER A 8 5.80 -6.95 5.67
N ALA A 9 5.41 -8.13 6.16
CA ALA A 9 4.70 -9.13 5.38
C ALA A 9 3.37 -8.59 4.82
N PHE A 10 2.59 -7.87 5.63
CA PHE A 10 1.32 -7.30 5.18
C PHE A 10 1.53 -6.19 4.14
N MET A 11 2.56 -5.35 4.30
CA MET A 11 2.92 -4.32 3.32
C MET A 11 3.36 -4.96 1.99
N VAL A 12 4.17 -6.02 2.03
CA VAL A 12 4.57 -6.78 0.83
C VAL A 12 3.36 -7.44 0.16
N THR A 13 2.49 -8.10 0.92
CA THR A 13 1.27 -8.69 0.37
C THR A 13 0.37 -7.63 -0.26
N THR A 14 0.20 -6.48 0.39
CA THR A 14 -0.56 -5.34 -0.15
C THR A 14 0.06 -4.86 -1.47
N ALA A 15 1.38 -4.67 -1.51
CA ALA A 15 2.09 -4.25 -2.71
C ALA A 15 1.87 -5.23 -3.89
N ALA A 16 1.92 -6.53 -3.62
CA ALA A 16 1.70 -7.58 -4.61
C ALA A 16 0.24 -7.62 -5.10
N VAL A 17 -0.73 -7.55 -4.19
CA VAL A 17 -2.16 -7.53 -4.54
C VAL A 17 -2.51 -6.26 -5.31
N HIS A 18 -2.07 -5.09 -4.85
CA HIS A 18 -2.26 -3.82 -5.56
C HIS A 18 -1.62 -3.88 -6.95
N GLY A 19 -0.35 -4.24 -7.02
CA GLY A 19 0.43 -4.25 -8.26
C GLY A 19 -0.06 -5.27 -9.27
N PHE A 20 -0.11 -6.56 -8.92
CA PHE A 20 -0.41 -7.63 -9.89
C PHE A 20 -1.90 -7.86 -10.07
N LEU A 21 -2.64 -8.07 -8.97
CA LEU A 21 -4.05 -8.43 -9.05
C LEU A 21 -4.89 -7.21 -9.45
N GLY A 22 -4.58 -6.04 -8.90
CA GLY A 22 -5.22 -4.78 -9.24
C GLY A 22 -4.96 -4.33 -10.68
N GLU A 23 -3.73 -4.51 -11.19
CA GLU A 23 -3.43 -4.30 -12.61
C GLU A 23 -4.36 -5.14 -13.49
N LYS A 24 -4.40 -6.46 -13.25
CA LYS A 24 -5.14 -7.40 -14.08
C LYS A 24 -6.65 -7.19 -14.02
N ARG A 25 -7.19 -6.89 -12.84
CA ARG A 25 -8.64 -6.82 -12.61
C ARG A 25 -9.24 -5.42 -12.77
N LEU A 26 -8.45 -4.35 -12.61
CA LEU A 26 -8.96 -2.98 -12.62
C LEU A 26 -8.29 -2.12 -13.70
N ILE A 27 -6.96 -2.02 -13.69
CA ILE A 27 -6.23 -1.08 -14.56
C ILE A 27 -6.30 -1.49 -16.02
N GLN A 28 -6.05 -2.77 -16.34
CA GLN A 28 -6.12 -3.24 -17.72
C GLN A 28 -7.54 -3.09 -18.32
N PRO A 29 -8.63 -3.49 -17.63
CA PRO A 29 -9.99 -3.20 -18.10
C PRO A 29 -10.27 -1.71 -18.28
N LEU A 30 -9.84 -0.86 -17.34
CA LEU A 30 -10.03 0.59 -17.42
C LEU A 30 -9.38 1.18 -18.67
N MET A 31 -8.15 0.79 -18.97
CA MET A 31 -7.44 1.23 -20.17
C MET A 31 -8.12 0.73 -21.45
N LYS A 32 -8.75 -0.44 -21.45
CA LYS A 32 -9.45 -0.95 -22.63
C LYS A 32 -10.69 -0.15 -23.03
N LEU A 33 -11.23 0.71 -22.16
CA LEU A 33 -12.41 1.52 -22.48
C LEU A 33 -12.15 2.54 -23.60
N ASP A 34 -10.88 2.93 -23.83
CA ASP A 34 -10.44 3.81 -24.92
C ASP A 34 -11.30 5.09 -25.12
N GLN A 35 -11.68 5.71 -24.01
CA GLN A 35 -12.52 6.89 -23.97
C GLN A 35 -11.93 7.97 -23.07
N GLY A 36 -12.17 9.23 -23.42
CA GLY A 36 -11.69 10.39 -22.66
C GLY A 36 -10.17 10.39 -22.49
N ILE A 37 -9.69 10.64 -21.27
CA ILE A 37 -8.25 10.67 -20.95
C ILE A 37 -7.56 9.33 -21.21
N MET A 38 -8.30 8.22 -21.16
CA MET A 38 -7.75 6.89 -21.47
C MET A 38 -7.52 6.71 -22.96
N GLY A 39 -8.04 7.56 -23.85
CA GLY A 39 -7.67 7.55 -25.28
C GLY A 39 -6.24 8.08 -25.56
N VAL A 40 -5.58 8.70 -24.57
CA VAL A 40 -4.24 9.26 -24.73
C VAL A 40 -3.18 8.26 -24.28
N ASP A 41 -2.30 7.84 -25.20
CA ASP A 41 -1.24 6.86 -24.92
C ASP A 41 -0.33 7.25 -23.77
N LEU A 42 0.05 8.53 -23.69
CA LEU A 42 0.87 9.04 -22.60
C LEU A 42 0.16 8.89 -21.25
N ALA A 43 -1.14 9.23 -21.19
CA ALA A 43 -1.92 9.08 -19.96
C ALA A 43 -1.98 7.62 -19.52
N ARG A 44 -2.24 6.68 -20.43
CA ARG A 44 -2.21 5.23 -20.12
C ARG A 44 -0.87 4.80 -19.50
N LYS A 45 0.25 5.25 -20.09
CA LYS A 45 1.59 4.94 -19.59
C LYS A 45 1.82 5.54 -18.20
N VAL A 46 1.45 6.80 -17.98
CA VAL A 46 1.58 7.49 -16.69
C VAL A 46 0.71 6.84 -15.61
N PHE A 47 -0.55 6.49 -15.92
CA PHE A 47 -1.42 5.79 -14.97
C PHE A 47 -0.86 4.42 -14.57
N ARG A 48 -0.37 3.64 -15.53
CA ARG A 48 0.26 2.35 -15.23
C ARG A 48 1.55 2.52 -14.41
N PHE A 49 2.36 3.51 -14.75
CA PHE A 49 3.57 3.83 -13.98
C PHE A 49 3.24 4.21 -12.54
N ALA A 50 2.30 5.14 -12.34
CA ALA A 50 1.87 5.58 -11.01
C ALA A 50 1.33 4.41 -10.16
N TRP A 51 0.60 3.49 -10.79
CA TRP A 51 0.09 2.27 -10.14
C TRP A 51 1.22 1.41 -9.56
N TYR A 52 2.22 1.08 -10.37
CA TYR A 52 3.37 0.30 -9.90
C TYR A 52 4.31 1.08 -8.99
N ALA A 53 4.46 2.39 -9.20
CA ALA A 53 5.25 3.25 -8.32
C ALA A 53 4.70 3.21 -6.89
N MET A 54 3.37 3.20 -6.72
CA MET A 54 2.75 3.03 -5.41
C MET A 54 3.09 1.66 -4.79
N SER A 55 3.02 0.55 -5.55
CA SER A 55 3.48 -0.76 -5.08
C SER A 55 4.93 -0.75 -4.63
N VAL A 56 5.83 -0.06 -5.36
CA VAL A 56 7.23 0.08 -4.98
C VAL A 56 7.37 0.84 -3.67
N LEU A 57 6.64 1.93 -3.47
CA LEU A 57 6.65 2.68 -2.20
C LEU A 57 6.12 1.85 -1.03
N MET A 58 5.16 0.95 -1.26
CA MET A 58 4.71 -0.01 -0.26
C MET A 58 5.82 -1.01 0.12
N LEU A 59 6.57 -1.52 -0.86
CA LEU A 59 7.74 -2.38 -0.62
C LEU A 59 8.87 -1.65 0.12
N VAL A 60 9.12 -0.39 -0.23
CA VAL A 60 10.08 0.45 0.50
C VAL A 60 9.64 0.63 1.95
N SER A 61 8.36 0.87 2.21
CA SER A 61 7.83 0.94 3.58
C SER A 61 8.06 -0.38 4.34
N ALA A 62 7.83 -1.52 3.68
CA ALA A 62 8.07 -2.85 4.24
C ALA A 62 9.54 -3.08 4.59
N ALA A 63 10.46 -2.61 3.74
CA ALA A 63 11.89 -2.63 4.01
C ALA A 63 12.23 -1.73 5.19
N VAL A 64 11.76 -0.49 5.22
CA VAL A 64 12.03 0.48 6.31
C VAL A 64 11.69 -0.11 7.67
N VAL A 65 10.53 -0.73 7.84
CA VAL A 65 10.10 -1.26 9.15
C VAL A 65 10.87 -2.52 9.57
N ALA A 66 11.46 -3.28 8.64
CA ALA A 66 12.19 -4.51 8.93
C ALA A 66 13.72 -4.33 8.88
N TRP A 67 14.22 -3.19 8.39
CA TRP A 67 15.65 -2.98 8.16
C TRP A 67 16.41 -2.76 9.49
N PRO A 68 17.55 -3.44 9.70
CA PRO A 68 18.36 -3.23 10.89
C PRO A 68 18.88 -1.80 11.00
N GLY A 69 18.68 -1.19 12.18
CA GLY A 69 19.16 0.16 12.45
C GLY A 69 18.25 1.29 11.96
N THR A 70 17.06 0.98 11.42
CA THR A 70 16.05 2.02 11.15
C THR A 70 15.71 2.76 12.45
N PRO A 71 15.81 4.10 12.47
CA PRO A 71 15.40 4.90 13.62
C PRO A 71 13.96 4.63 14.04
N ARG A 72 13.72 4.46 15.35
CA ARG A 72 12.39 4.23 15.92
C ARG A 72 11.34 5.23 15.43
N GLY A 73 11.71 6.51 15.33
CA GLY A 73 10.83 7.56 14.85
C GLY A 73 10.33 7.35 13.41
N LEU A 74 11.17 6.79 12.53
CA LEU A 74 10.77 6.46 11.16
C LEU A 74 9.81 5.27 11.13
N ILE A 75 10.03 4.24 11.95
CA ILE A 75 9.10 3.10 12.05
C ILE A 75 7.73 3.58 12.55
N LEU A 76 7.70 4.44 13.58
CA LEU A 76 6.46 5.03 14.10
C LEU A 76 5.76 5.89 13.05
N LEU A 77 6.50 6.72 12.31
CA LEU A 77 5.95 7.54 11.23
C LEU A 77 5.31 6.68 10.14
N THR A 78 6.03 5.65 9.66
CA THR A 78 5.50 4.71 8.67
C THR A 78 4.27 3.97 9.21
N GLY A 79 4.32 3.51 10.45
CA GLY A 79 3.20 2.83 11.11
C GLY A 79 1.96 3.71 11.20
N CYS A 80 2.10 4.93 11.72
CA CYS A 80 1.02 5.91 11.80
C CYS A 80 0.43 6.25 10.43
N ALA A 81 1.28 6.42 9.40
CA ALA A 81 0.82 6.69 8.04
C ALA A 81 -0.03 5.53 7.49
N TRP A 82 0.43 4.28 7.62
CA TRP A 82 -0.33 3.11 7.17
C TRP A 82 -1.64 2.91 7.95
N THR A 83 -1.63 3.10 9.27
CA THR A 83 -2.84 3.04 10.10
C THR A 83 -3.84 4.13 9.69
N ALA A 84 -3.37 5.37 9.51
CA ALA A 84 -4.23 6.47 9.09
C ALA A 84 -4.84 6.23 7.70
N VAL A 85 -4.05 5.75 6.74
CA VAL A 85 -4.54 5.40 5.40
C VAL A 85 -5.57 4.28 5.45
N GLY A 86 -5.32 3.22 6.22
CA GLY A 86 -6.26 2.11 6.37
C GLY A 86 -7.58 2.52 7.04
N LEU A 87 -7.52 3.33 8.11
CA LEU A 87 -8.71 3.86 8.76
C LEU A 87 -9.47 4.84 7.86
N PHE A 88 -8.75 5.70 7.14
CA PHE A 88 -9.36 6.61 6.17
C PHE A 88 -10.07 5.84 5.06
N ASP A 89 -9.44 4.81 4.50
CA ASP A 89 -10.03 3.92 3.50
C ASP A 89 -11.29 3.23 4.04
N ALA A 90 -11.26 2.75 5.29
CA ALA A 90 -12.44 2.18 5.95
C ALA A 90 -13.58 3.20 6.06
N ILE A 91 -13.30 4.42 6.52
CA ILE A 91 -14.31 5.47 6.69
C ILE A 91 -14.87 5.91 5.33
N TYR A 92 -13.99 6.23 4.39
CA TYR A 92 -14.33 6.74 3.07
C TYR A 92 -15.16 5.74 2.27
N THR A 93 -14.80 4.45 2.33
CA THR A 93 -15.52 3.38 1.63
C THR A 93 -16.64 2.76 2.45
N ARG A 94 -16.91 3.30 3.65
CA ARG A 94 -17.89 2.77 4.62
C ARG A 94 -17.67 1.28 4.92
N GLY A 95 -16.40 0.88 5.04
CA GLY A 95 -15.96 -0.47 5.34
C GLY A 95 -16.06 -1.45 4.17
N ARG A 96 -16.44 -0.99 2.97
CA ARG A 96 -16.68 -1.87 1.81
C ARG A 96 -15.41 -2.25 1.07
N HIS A 97 -14.34 -1.47 1.19
CA HIS A 97 -13.08 -1.82 0.55
C HIS A 97 -12.34 -2.88 1.36
N ILE A 98 -12.26 -4.09 0.82
CA ILE A 98 -11.71 -5.27 1.51
C ILE A 98 -10.24 -5.07 1.95
N GLY A 99 -9.51 -4.13 1.36
CA GLY A 99 -8.12 -3.84 1.71
C GLY A 99 -7.93 -3.10 3.04
N TRP A 100 -8.93 -2.36 3.53
CA TRP A 100 -8.77 -1.47 4.69
C TRP A 100 -8.22 -2.17 5.96
N PRO A 101 -8.62 -3.42 6.31
CA PRO A 101 -8.12 -4.08 7.51
C PRO A 101 -6.62 -4.39 7.41
N VAL A 102 -6.15 -4.83 6.23
CA VAL A 102 -4.74 -5.19 6.01
C VAL A 102 -3.86 -3.94 6.04
N LEU A 103 -4.32 -2.83 5.43
CA LEU A 103 -3.65 -1.54 5.49
C LEU A 103 -3.50 -1.05 6.94
N THR A 104 -4.61 -1.11 7.70
CA THR A 104 -4.64 -0.68 9.10
C THR A 104 -3.74 -1.55 9.97
N ALA A 105 -3.84 -2.87 9.83
CA ALA A 105 -3.06 -3.83 10.59
C ALA A 105 -1.55 -3.72 10.31
N SER A 106 -1.16 -3.44 9.07
CA SER A 106 0.25 -3.16 8.71
C SER A 106 0.81 -2.04 9.60
N GLY A 107 0.09 -0.93 9.70
CA GLY A 107 0.51 0.20 10.53
C GLY A 107 0.50 -0.10 12.02
N VAL A 108 -0.54 -0.80 12.52
CA VAL A 108 -0.66 -1.17 13.94
C VAL A 108 0.49 -2.07 14.37
N PHE A 109 0.87 -3.06 13.54
CA PHE A 109 2.01 -3.93 13.84
C PHE A 109 3.34 -3.19 13.82
N ALA A 110 3.54 -2.21 12.92
CA ALA A 110 4.72 -1.36 12.94
C ALA A 110 4.80 -0.54 14.25
N ILE A 111 3.68 0.06 14.67
CA ILE A 111 3.61 0.84 15.92
C ILE A 111 3.92 -0.06 17.12
N LEU A 112 3.24 -1.20 17.23
CA LEU A 112 3.48 -2.18 18.30
C LEU A 112 4.95 -2.60 18.31
N GLY A 113 5.50 -3.00 17.16
CA GLY A 113 6.90 -3.41 17.04
C GLY A 113 7.94 -2.34 17.37
N ALA A 114 7.56 -1.06 17.33
CA ALA A 114 8.41 0.07 17.73
C ALA A 114 8.20 0.49 19.19
N THR A 115 7.21 -0.06 19.90
CA THR A 115 6.90 0.29 21.30
C THR A 115 7.18 -0.84 22.30
N VAL A 116 7.32 -2.08 21.84
CA VAL A 116 7.68 -3.25 22.67
C VAL A 116 9.09 -3.70 22.35
#